data_AF-S8EWA4-F1
#
_entry.id   AF-S8EWA4-F1
#
_cell.length_a   1.000
_cell.length_b   1.000
_cell.length_c   1.000
_cell.angle_alpha   90.00
_cell.angle_beta   90.00
_cell.angle_gamma   90.00
#
_symmetry.space_group_name_H-M   'P 1'
#
loop_
_entity.id
_entity.type
_entity.pdbx_description
1 polymer ?
#
loop_
_entity_poly.entity_id
_entity_poly.type
_entity_poly.pdbx_seq_one_letter_code
_entity_poly.pdbx_strand_id
1 'polypeptide(L)'
;MDLAELLRRLAEHPGLVDSLTLAGIIKFIVHASELKDNIILTQPANQNPNDVPLYLSTTVSYYLSVVASISIEQVAQCWLVFRDIVWDSIEVKSWFEDRERIFEEHGWERGISLYSLLHSQ
;
A
#
# COMPACT_ATOMS: atom_id res chain seq x y z
N MET A 1 7.21 -9.96 1.25
CA MET A 1 6.38 -10.88 0.44
C MET A 1 6.92 -10.95 -1.00
N ASP A 2 6.88 -12.11 -1.65
CA ASP A 2 7.17 -12.21 -3.09
C ASP A 2 5.91 -12.06 -3.95
N LEU A 3 6.09 -11.81 -5.25
CA LEU A 3 4.97 -11.60 -6.18
C LEU A 3 4.03 -12.82 -6.25
N ALA A 4 4.53 -14.04 -6.08
CA ALA A 4 3.73 -15.24 -6.17
C ALA A 4 2.72 -15.33 -5.01
N GLU A 5 3.15 -14.98 -3.80
CA GLU A 5 2.26 -14.94 -2.64
C GLU A 5 1.18 -13.86 -2.76
N LEU A 6 1.52 -12.67 -3.28
CA LEU A 6 0.53 -11.63 -3.56
C LEU A 6 -0.53 -12.11 -4.58
N LEU A 7 -0.07 -12.70 -5.69
CA LEU A 7 -0.96 -13.22 -6.74
C LEU A 7 -1.83 -14.37 -6.22
N ARG A 8 -1.31 -15.22 -5.34
CA ARG A 8 -2.07 -16.31 -4.70
C ARG A 8 -3.20 -15.75 -3.83
N ARG A 9 -2.91 -14.77 -2.98
CA ARG A 9 -3.92 -14.11 -2.13
C ARG A 9 -5.00 -13.41 -2.95
N LEU A 10 -4.62 -12.79 -4.06
CA LEU A 10 -5.54 -12.19 -5.02
C LEU A 10 -6.40 -13.25 -5.71
N ALA A 11 -5.84 -14.39 -6.12
CA ALA A 11 -6.57 -15.49 -6.75
C ALA A 11 -7.63 -16.12 -5.83
N GLU A 12 -7.42 -16.09 -4.51
CA GLU A 12 -8.42 -16.51 -3.52
C GLU A 12 -9.63 -15.56 -3.44
N HIS A 13 -9.53 -14.37 -4.05
CA HIS A 13 -10.56 -13.34 -4.03
C HIS A 13 -10.87 -12.83 -5.45
N PRO A 14 -11.53 -13.64 -6.31
CA PRO A 14 -11.71 -13.35 -7.73
C PRO A 14 -12.40 -12.00 -8.00
N GLY A 15 -13.31 -11.56 -7.12
CA GLY A 15 -13.99 -10.25 -7.25
C GLY A 15 -13.05 -9.05 -7.14
N LEU A 16 -11.92 -9.14 -6.44
CA LEU A 16 -10.90 -8.08 -6.41
C LEU A 16 -10.09 -8.06 -7.71
N VAL A 17 -9.74 -9.23 -8.27
CA VAL A 17 -8.85 -9.34 -9.43
C VAL A 17 -9.46 -8.71 -10.68
N ASP A 18 -10.77 -8.91 -10.88
CA ASP A 18 -11.46 -8.39 -12.07
C ASP A 18 -11.74 -6.88 -12.01
N SER A 19 -11.62 -6.27 -10.82
CA SER A 19 -12.11 -4.91 -10.57
C SER A 19 -11.04 -3.93 -10.08
N LEU A 20 -9.90 -4.43 -9.59
CA LEU A 20 -8.79 -3.60 -9.14
C LEU A 20 -7.70 -3.46 -10.18
N THR A 21 -7.20 -2.24 -10.31
CA THR A 21 -5.95 -2.00 -11.03
C THR A 21 -4.77 -2.27 -10.10
N LEU A 22 -3.65 -2.73 -10.66
CA LEU A 22 -2.38 -2.86 -9.92
C LEU A 22 -1.98 -1.52 -9.26
N ALA A 23 -2.18 -0.40 -9.97
CA ALA A 23 -1.95 0.92 -9.44
C ALA A 23 -2.83 1.23 -8.21
N GLY A 24 -4.10 0.84 -8.23
CA GLY A 24 -5.01 0.98 -7.09
C GLY A 24 -4.57 0.16 -5.88
N ILE A 25 -4.13 -1.08 -6.10
CA ILE A 25 -3.59 -1.95 -5.04
C ILE A 25 -2.35 -1.32 -4.40
N ILE A 26 -1.39 -0.87 -5.21
CA ILE A 26 -0.16 -0.24 -4.69
C ILE A 26 -0.52 1.02 -3.89
N LYS A 27 -1.35 1.91 -4.44
CA LYS A 27 -1.80 3.12 -3.73
C LYS A 27 -2.49 2.78 -2.42
N PHE A 28 -3.36 1.78 -2.40
CA PHE A 28 -4.01 1.31 -1.18
C PHE A 28 -2.98 0.90 -0.12
N ILE A 29 -2.04 0.03 -0.46
CA ILE A 29 -1.06 -0.50 0.49
C ILE A 29 -0.18 0.61 1.06
N VAL A 30 0.36 1.47 0.18
CA VAL A 30 1.26 2.57 0.55
C VAL A 30 0.54 3.53 1.49
N HIS A 31 -0.62 4.06 1.08
CA HIS A 31 -1.34 5.05 1.87
C HIS A 31 -1.90 4.45 3.16
N ALA A 32 -2.37 3.20 3.16
CA ALA A 32 -2.83 2.57 4.39
C ALA A 32 -1.66 2.37 5.38
N SER A 33 -0.44 2.12 4.90
CA SER A 33 0.75 1.96 5.76
C SER A 33 1.19 3.27 6.42
N GLU A 34 0.93 4.40 5.78
CA GLU A 34 1.18 5.74 6.32
C GLU A 34 0.14 6.15 7.36
N LEU A 35 -1.03 5.51 7.35
CA LEU A 35 -2.16 5.83 8.23
C LEU A 35 -2.24 4.98 9.50
N LYS A 36 -1.21 4.19 9.85
CA LYS A 36 -1.26 3.28 11.02
C LYS A 36 -1.70 3.97 12.29
N ASP A 37 -1.12 5.12 12.61
CA ASP A 37 -1.47 5.89 13.81
C ASP A 37 -2.95 6.30 13.79
N ASN A 38 -3.44 6.79 12.64
CA ASN A 38 -4.86 7.14 12.47
C ASN A 38 -5.78 5.92 12.60
N ILE A 39 -5.35 4.75 12.09
CA ILE A 39 -6.12 3.51 12.20
C ILE A 39 -6.21 3.11 13.68
N ILE A 40 -5.09 3.09 14.41
CA ILE A 40 -5.01 2.73 15.85
C ILE A 40 -5.88 3.65 16.69
N LEU A 41 -5.85 4.96 16.44
CA LEU A 41 -6.65 5.95 17.18
C LEU A 41 -8.17 5.72 17.08
N THR A 42 -8.61 4.98 16.07
CA THR A 42 -10.03 4.66 15.86
C THR A 42 -10.43 3.27 16.37
N GLN A 43 -9.49 2.53 16.98
CA GLN A 43 -9.75 1.23 17.58
C GLN A 43 -10.22 1.36 19.04
N PRO A 44 -10.85 0.32 19.60
CA PRO A 44 -11.22 0.29 21.01
C PRO A 44 -10.00 0.43 21.92
N ALA A 45 -10.16 1.10 23.07
CA ALA A 45 -9.05 1.43 23.97
C ALA A 45 -8.30 0.21 24.56
N ASN A 46 -8.90 -0.98 24.49
CA ASN A 46 -8.31 -2.24 24.94
C ASN A 46 -7.53 -2.97 23.83
N GLN A 47 -7.50 -2.44 22.61
CA GLN A 47 -6.78 -3.05 21.50
C GLN A 47 -5.28 -2.76 21.61
N ASN A 48 -4.46 -3.79 21.45
CA ASN A 48 -3.02 -3.67 21.41
C ASN A 48 -2.60 -2.96 20.10
N PRO A 49 -1.84 -1.85 20.17
CA PRO A 49 -1.38 -1.11 18.99
C PRO A 49 -0.50 -1.92 18.03
N ASN A 50 0.14 -2.99 18.52
CA ASN A 50 0.99 -3.86 17.69
C ASN A 50 0.18 -4.87 16.87
N ASP A 51 -1.08 -5.11 17.23
CA ASP A 51 -1.91 -6.09 16.55
C ASP A 51 -2.61 -5.45 15.35
N VAL A 52 -2.65 -6.18 14.23
CA VAL A 52 -3.30 -5.71 13.00
C VAL A 52 -4.80 -5.53 13.23
N PRO A 53 -5.36 -4.32 13.04
CA PRO A 53 -6.77 -4.08 13.26
C PRO A 53 -7.70 -4.87 12.33
N LEU A 54 -8.81 -5.36 12.88
CA LEU A 54 -9.80 -6.11 12.10
C LEU A 54 -10.58 -5.24 11.12
N TYR A 55 -10.81 -3.98 11.48
CA TYR A 55 -11.63 -3.05 10.71
C TYR A 55 -10.99 -1.66 10.62
N LEU A 56 -11.34 -0.97 9.55
CA LEU A 56 -11.01 0.43 9.33
C LEU A 56 -12.19 1.31 9.74
N SER A 57 -11.91 2.50 10.26
CA SER A 57 -12.95 3.51 10.47
C SER A 57 -13.53 3.99 9.14
N THR A 58 -14.74 4.55 9.17
CA THR A 58 -15.40 5.12 7.98
C THR A 58 -14.52 6.17 7.30
N THR A 59 -13.86 7.02 8.09
CA THR A 59 -12.99 8.08 7.58
C THR A 59 -11.78 7.52 6.84
N VAL A 60 -11.07 6.55 7.42
CA VAL A 60 -9.93 5.89 6.76
C VAL A 60 -10.39 5.16 5.51
N SER A 61 -11.52 4.46 5.59
CA SER A 61 -12.07 3.71 4.47
C SER A 61 -12.41 4.62 3.29
N TYR A 62 -13.04 5.77 3.58
CA TYR A 62 -13.37 6.78 2.58
C TYR A 62 -12.12 7.36 1.93
N TYR A 63 -11.13 7.75 2.73
CA TYR A 63 -9.86 8.26 2.20
C TYR A 63 -9.19 7.24 1.25
N LEU A 64 -9.08 5.98 1.68
CA LEU A 64 -8.47 4.93 0.88
C LEU A 64 -9.23 4.67 -0.42
N SER A 65 -10.57 4.74 -0.41
CA SER A 65 -11.40 4.61 -1.61
C SER A 65 -11.05 5.68 -2.66
N VAL A 66 -10.86 6.93 -2.22
CA VAL A 66 -10.56 8.05 -3.10
C VAL A 66 -9.16 7.93 -3.68
N VAL A 67 -8.13 7.73 -2.84
CA VAL A 67 -6.73 7.72 -3.30
C VAL A 67 -6.42 6.51 -4.17
N ALA A 68 -6.95 5.33 -3.83
CA ALA A 68 -6.77 4.12 -4.63
C ALA A 68 -7.70 4.08 -5.85
N SER A 69 -8.70 4.97 -5.93
CA SER A 69 -9.73 4.99 -6.98
C SER A 69 -10.51 3.67 -7.03
N ILE A 70 -10.98 3.22 -5.86
CA ILE A 70 -11.71 1.97 -5.65
C ILE A 70 -13.00 2.26 -4.84
N SER A 71 -13.98 1.36 -4.88
CA SER A 71 -15.20 1.48 -4.09
C SER A 71 -14.96 1.22 -2.60
N ILE A 72 -15.90 1.64 -1.75
CA ILE A 72 -15.84 1.39 -0.30
C ILE A 72 -15.89 -0.11 0.01
N GLU A 73 -16.67 -0.87 -0.76
CA GLU A 73 -16.74 -2.33 -0.64
C GLU A 73 -15.39 -2.96 -0.98
N GLN A 74 -14.72 -2.47 -2.03
CA GLN A 74 -13.37 -2.90 -2.39
C GLN A 74 -12.35 -2.54 -1.32
N VAL A 75 -12.48 -1.42 -0.61
CA VAL A 75 -11.59 -1.09 0.52
C VAL A 75 -11.64 -2.16 1.61
N ALA A 76 -12.83 -2.63 1.99
CA ALA A 76 -12.96 -3.68 2.99
C ALA A 76 -12.29 -4.98 2.53
N GLN A 77 -12.47 -5.33 1.26
CA GLN A 77 -11.85 -6.49 0.63
C GLN A 77 -10.32 -6.36 0.56
N CYS A 78 -9.80 -5.20 0.15
CA CYS A 78 -8.38 -4.89 0.17
C CYS A 78 -7.80 -4.98 1.59
N TRP A 79 -8.50 -4.48 2.60
CA TRP A 79 -8.05 -4.59 3.98
C TRP A 79 -7.94 -6.05 4.43
N LEU A 80 -8.94 -6.87 4.14
CA LEU A 80 -8.90 -8.30 4.46
C LEU A 80 -7.67 -9.01 3.87
N VAL A 81 -7.31 -8.67 2.63
CA VAL A 81 -6.22 -9.33 1.90
C VAL A 81 -4.84 -8.77 2.29
N PHE A 82 -4.74 -7.44 2.44
CA PHE A 82 -3.45 -6.74 2.49
C PHE A 82 -3.08 -6.18 3.86
N ARG A 83 -3.94 -6.25 4.88
CA ARG A 83 -3.68 -5.64 6.20
C ARG A 83 -2.35 -6.04 6.83
N ASP A 84 -1.92 -7.30 6.67
CA ASP A 84 -0.65 -7.77 7.26
C ASP A 84 0.55 -7.09 6.60
N ILE A 85 0.50 -6.92 5.27
CA ILE A 85 1.52 -6.22 4.49
C ILE A 85 1.53 -4.75 4.86
N VAL A 86 0.35 -4.14 4.94
CA VAL A 86 0.20 -2.75 5.39
C VAL A 86 0.81 -2.58 6.79
N TRP A 87 0.61 -3.55 7.68
CA TRP A 87 1.12 -3.51 9.05
C TRP A 87 2.61 -3.78 9.19
N ASP A 88 3.26 -4.35 8.17
CA ASP A 88 4.72 -4.47 8.11
C ASP A 88 5.34 -3.20 7.48
N SER A 89 5.77 -2.26 8.33
CA SER A 89 6.39 -1.02 7.87
C SER A 89 7.74 -1.22 7.21
N ILE A 90 8.47 -2.29 7.54
CA ILE A 90 9.79 -2.56 6.95
C ILE A 90 9.57 -3.02 5.51
N GLU A 91 8.62 -3.92 5.31
CA GLU A 91 8.27 -4.41 3.99
C GLU A 91 7.83 -3.27 3.05
N VAL A 92 6.87 -2.43 3.46
CA VAL A 92 6.38 -1.36 2.58
C VAL A 92 7.46 -0.30 2.30
N LYS A 93 8.29 0.04 3.28
CA LYS A 93 9.40 0.99 3.08
C LYS A 93 10.42 0.46 2.07
N SER A 94 10.74 -0.84 2.14
CA SER A 94 11.69 -1.48 1.22
C SER A 94 11.31 -1.35 -0.26
N TRP A 95 10.02 -1.15 -0.58
CA TRP A 95 9.56 -0.94 -1.96
C TRP A 95 10.07 0.37 -2.57
N PHE A 96 10.47 1.32 -1.73
CA PHE A 96 10.94 2.64 -2.13
C PHE A 96 12.37 2.94 -1.68
N GLU A 97 12.97 2.05 -0.90
CA GLU A 97 14.37 2.13 -0.50
C GLU A 97 15.29 2.08 -1.74
N ASP A 98 16.48 2.66 -1.58
CA ASP A 98 17.54 2.68 -2.58
C ASP A 98 17.23 3.36 -3.92
N ARG A 99 16.06 4.02 -4.08
CA ARG A 99 15.76 4.74 -5.34
C ARG A 99 16.85 5.74 -5.71
N GLU A 100 17.20 6.63 -4.78
CA GLU A 100 18.24 7.63 -5.00
C GLU A 100 19.60 6.97 -5.23
N ARG A 101 19.98 6.01 -4.38
CA ARG A 101 21.25 5.27 -4.51
C ARG A 101 21.39 4.56 -5.86
N ILE A 102 20.34 3.88 -6.34
CA ILE A 102 20.32 3.21 -7.65
C ILE A 102 20.52 4.22 -8.79
N PHE A 103 19.94 5.42 -8.67
CA PHE A 103 20.16 6.49 -9.65
C PHE A 103 21.60 7.02 -9.62
N GLU A 104 22.18 7.19 -8.44
CA GLU A 104 23.58 7.62 -8.30
C GLU A 104 24.55 6.55 -8.85
N GLU A 105 24.32 5.28 -8.52
CA GLU A 105 25.18 4.15 -8.89
C GLU A 105 25.08 3.78 -10.38
N HIS A 106 23.90 3.89 -10.99
CA HIS A 106 23.66 3.37 -12.35
C HIS A 106 23.18 4.40 -13.36
N GLY A 107 22.57 5.49 -12.88
CA GLY A 107 21.98 6.51 -13.74
C GLY A 107 22.99 7.52 -14.27
N TRP A 108 23.89 8.02 -13.41
CA TRP A 108 24.81 9.11 -13.76
C TRP A 108 25.76 8.74 -14.91
N GLU A 109 26.33 7.53 -14.87
CA GLU A 109 27.20 7.03 -15.96
C GLU A 109 26.45 6.89 -17.30
N ARG A 110 25.12 6.85 -17.27
CA ARG A 110 24.24 6.69 -18.44
C ARG A 110 23.51 7.99 -18.81
N GLY A 111 23.85 9.11 -18.17
CA GLY A 111 23.18 10.41 -18.38
C GLY A 111 21.73 10.46 -17.87
N ILE A 112 21.32 9.50 -17.04
CA ILE A 112 20.00 9.44 -16.42
C ILE A 112 20.13 9.97 -15.00
N SER A 113 19.60 11.17 -14.75
CA SER A 113 19.65 11.80 -13.43
C SER A 113 18.27 11.82 -12.79
N LEU A 114 18.22 11.93 -11.46
CA LEU A 114 16.96 12.09 -10.72
C LEU A 114 16.15 13.31 -11.22
N TYR A 115 16.83 14.36 -11.70
CA TYR A 115 16.21 15.55 -12.28
C TYR A 115 15.38 15.24 -13.54
N SER A 116 15.78 14.23 -14.31
CA SER A 116 15.11 13.79 -15.54
C SER A 116 13.70 13.25 -15.28
N LEU A 117 13.41 12.73 -14.09
CA LEU A 117 12.10 12.20 -13.69
C LEU A 117 11.13 13.26 -13.17
N LEU A 118 11.64 14.32 -12.53
CA LEU A 118 10.82 15.39 -11.96
C LEU A 118 10.21 16.31 -13.04
N HIS A 119 10.76 16.29 -14.26
CA HIS A 119 10.38 17.19 -15.35
C HIS A 119 9.83 16.47 -16.59
N SER A 120 9.60 15.16 -16.50
CA SER A 120 9.04 14.34 -17.58
C SER A 120 7.54 14.06 -17.42
N GLN A 121 6.80 14.92 -16.70
CA GLN A 121 5.32 14.91 -16.67
C GLN A 121 4.75 16.10 -17.45
#